data_AF-C9YEM6-F1
#
_entry.id   AF-C9YEM6-F1
#
_cell.length_a   1.000
_cell.length_b   1.000
_cell.length_c   1.000
_cell.angle_alpha   90.00
_cell.angle_beta   90.00
_cell.angle_gamma   90.00
#
_symmetry.space_group_name_H-M   'P 1'
#
loop_
_entity.id
_entity.type
_entity.pdbx_description
1 polymer ?
#
loop_
_entity_poly.entity_id
_entity_poly.type
_entity_poly.pdbx_seq_one_letter_code
_entity_poly.pdbx_strand_id
1 'polypeptide(L)'
;MSSSVLGSITIGYEPVWDQWRKRIGVRLWLDPESSSAVDANHLIESLQELWPAPREICLLHPRAPGLLSDLLEHSTASNIWLEVPHAWLGDALLAGRVRKAQQRGVKLVWSGEPGDHPTEESASWFHTAMLSLTAQDALGALRAALRQSHDGGNHGSRHTQSPVHAGQFYESLASQALVEHALDQQHVRGVAGWPSEEMLYAYRYRQILPARQALLDLVHAIDADESLEALEHTMGNEPLLCYRFLRFANSAALSLRSEIGSLRQGLMTLGYSRLRAWLMEQLPHASADTNLDPIRHTMVLRARIMERLADAGVEDDLRREVFLCGVFSQVDLLLGENLGAALHRLPLPGRVASAVVGRTGPYAPWLEVAAALEGRNTKVIREVCKAHQIPADEVNRALLRSLNAG
;
A
#
# COMPACT_ATOMS: atom_id res chain seq x y z
N MET A 1 16.29 27.88 8.25
CA MET A 1 16.37 26.71 7.35
C MET A 1 15.35 26.92 6.26
N SER A 2 15.72 26.82 4.98
CA SER A 2 14.76 26.93 3.89
C SER A 2 13.69 25.86 4.09
N SER A 3 12.43 26.27 4.27
CA SER A 3 11.31 25.34 4.39
C SER A 3 11.20 24.55 3.08
N SER A 4 11.54 23.26 3.11
CA SER A 4 11.28 22.35 2.00
C SER A 4 9.78 22.30 1.72
N VAL A 5 9.38 22.23 0.45
CA VAL A 5 7.96 22.11 0.07
C VAL A 5 7.33 20.85 0.67
N LEU A 6 8.10 19.76 0.78
CA LEU A 6 7.65 18.53 1.43
C LEU A 6 7.50 18.70 2.95
N GLY A 7 8.17 19.68 3.57
CA GLY A 7 7.93 20.04 4.98
C GLY A 7 6.69 20.91 5.21
N SER A 8 6.10 21.45 4.14
CA SER A 8 4.93 22.34 4.20
C SER A 8 3.60 21.64 3.95
N ILE A 9 3.63 20.31 3.77
CA ILE A 9 2.47 19.50 3.44
C ILE A 9 2.48 18.20 4.24
N THR A 10 1.31 17.71 4.61
CA THR A 10 1.13 16.36 5.12
C THR A 10 0.67 15.45 4.00
N ILE A 11 1.35 14.33 3.79
CA ILE A 11 1.00 13.34 2.76
C ILE A 11 0.53 12.05 3.44
N GLY A 12 -0.68 11.59 3.10
CA GLY A 12 -1.12 10.21 3.33
C GLY A 12 -1.12 9.43 2.03
N TYR A 13 -1.14 8.10 2.08
CA TYR A 13 -1.14 7.28 0.87
C TYR A 13 -2.21 6.18 0.89
N GLU A 14 -2.64 5.77 -0.30
CA GLU A 14 -3.54 4.65 -0.50
C GLU A 14 -3.15 3.92 -1.79
N PRO A 15 -2.74 2.64 -1.74
CA PRO A 15 -2.39 1.88 -2.94
C PRO A 15 -3.60 1.64 -3.85
N VAL A 16 -3.34 1.56 -5.16
CA VAL A 16 -4.34 1.24 -6.19
C VAL A 16 -4.00 -0.09 -6.83
N TRP A 17 -4.96 -1.01 -6.83
CA TRP A 17 -4.80 -2.42 -7.22
C TRP A 17 -5.51 -2.74 -8.53
N ASP A 18 -4.93 -3.61 -9.35
CA ASP A 18 -5.55 -4.15 -10.57
C ASP A 18 -6.13 -5.56 -10.38
N GLN A 19 -6.67 -6.13 -11.47
CA GLN A 19 -7.26 -7.47 -11.49
C GLN A 19 -6.28 -8.59 -11.15
N TRP A 20 -4.97 -8.36 -11.25
CA TRP A 20 -3.95 -9.32 -10.83
C TRP A 20 -3.49 -9.08 -9.39
N ARG A 21 -4.16 -8.19 -8.65
CA ARG A 21 -3.81 -7.74 -7.30
C ARG A 21 -2.41 -7.13 -7.25
N LYS A 22 -1.94 -6.61 -8.38
CA LYS A 22 -0.70 -5.85 -8.46
C LYS A 22 -0.99 -4.37 -8.25
N ARG A 23 -0.07 -3.69 -7.57
CA ARG A 23 -0.12 -2.24 -7.42
C ARG A 23 0.14 -1.62 -8.78
N ILE A 24 -0.80 -0.80 -9.27
CA ILE A 24 -0.67 -0.04 -10.52
C ILE A 24 -0.43 1.45 -10.28
N GLY A 25 -0.58 1.89 -9.02
CA GLY A 25 -0.34 3.26 -8.62
C GLY A 25 -0.62 3.47 -7.15
N VAL A 26 -0.47 4.71 -6.73
CA VAL A 26 -0.73 5.16 -5.36
C VAL A 26 -1.44 6.50 -5.41
N ARG A 27 -2.51 6.62 -4.63
CA ARG A 27 -3.22 7.87 -4.39
C ARG A 27 -2.61 8.57 -3.19
N LEU A 28 -2.17 9.81 -3.36
CA LEU A 28 -1.59 10.66 -2.31
C LEU A 28 -2.60 11.70 -1.84
N TRP A 29 -2.89 11.71 -0.54
CA TRP A 29 -3.70 12.74 0.10
C TRP A 29 -2.81 13.91 0.50
N LEU A 30 -3.02 15.05 -0.13
CA LEU A 30 -2.16 16.23 0.02
C LEU A 30 -2.86 17.31 0.84
N ASP A 31 -2.39 17.54 2.06
CA ASP A 31 -2.98 18.52 3.00
C ASP A 31 -1.95 19.54 3.49
N PRO A 32 -2.01 20.80 3.02
CA PRO A 32 -1.07 21.86 3.42
C PRO A 32 -0.98 22.06 4.93
N GLU A 33 0.22 22.37 5.44
CA GLU A 33 0.45 22.57 6.87
C GLU A 33 -0.09 23.89 7.42
N SER A 34 -0.10 24.93 6.58
CA SER A 34 -0.59 26.25 6.91
C SER A 34 -1.35 26.87 5.74
N SER A 35 -1.91 28.07 5.93
CA SER A 35 -2.48 28.87 4.84
C SER A 35 -1.44 29.45 3.88
N SER A 36 -0.13 29.21 4.09
CA SER A 36 0.91 29.57 3.12
C SER A 36 0.71 28.75 1.85
N ALA A 37 0.80 29.42 0.69
CA ALA A 37 0.77 28.73 -0.60
C ALA A 37 1.93 27.72 -0.67
N VAL A 38 1.59 26.44 -0.77
CA VAL A 38 2.54 25.39 -1.16
C VAL A 38 2.88 25.64 -2.62
N ASP A 39 4.15 25.77 -2.95
CA ASP A 39 4.61 25.93 -4.34
C ASP A 39 4.37 24.62 -5.10
N ALA A 40 3.35 24.60 -5.97
CA ALA A 40 3.00 23.40 -6.71
C ALA A 40 4.09 22.97 -7.71
N ASN A 41 4.84 23.91 -8.30
CA ASN A 41 5.95 23.54 -9.20
C ASN A 41 7.01 22.74 -8.44
N HIS A 42 7.46 23.29 -7.31
CA HIS A 42 8.50 22.62 -6.53
C HIS A 42 8.01 21.30 -5.93
N LEU A 43 6.72 21.20 -5.58
CA LEU A 43 6.11 19.94 -5.17
C LEU A 43 6.12 18.90 -6.28
N ILE A 44 5.72 19.27 -7.50
CA ILE A 44 5.72 18.38 -8.67
C ILE A 44 7.14 17.90 -8.98
N GLU A 45 8.13 18.81 -8.97
CA GLU A 45 9.55 18.46 -9.17
C GLU A 45 10.03 17.46 -8.10
N SER A 46 9.75 17.75 -6.82
CA SER A 46 10.12 16.86 -5.70
C SER A 46 9.46 15.49 -5.80
N LEU A 47 8.19 15.45 -6.23
CA LEU A 47 7.47 14.19 -6.48
C LEU A 47 8.12 13.45 -7.65
N GLN A 48 8.37 14.10 -8.79
CA GLN A 48 9.00 13.47 -9.97
C GLN A 48 10.39 12.91 -9.67
N GLU A 49 11.17 13.57 -8.81
CA GLU A 49 12.49 13.09 -8.37
C GLU A 49 12.38 11.82 -7.50
N LEU A 50 11.38 11.75 -6.63
CA LEU A 50 11.24 10.70 -5.62
C LEU A 50 10.25 9.59 -5.99
N TRP A 51 9.41 9.78 -7.01
CA TRP A 51 8.33 8.86 -7.37
C TRP A 51 8.85 7.56 -8.03
N PRO A 52 8.19 6.42 -7.78
CA PRO A 52 8.48 5.15 -8.45
C PRO A 52 8.54 5.21 -9.97
N ALA A 53 9.10 4.13 -10.53
CA ALA A 53 9.25 3.83 -11.94
C ALA A 53 8.15 4.45 -12.85
N PRO A 54 8.48 4.87 -14.08
CA PRO A 54 7.58 5.61 -14.98
C PRO A 54 6.27 4.88 -15.38
N ARG A 55 6.04 3.65 -14.91
CA ARG A 55 4.86 2.83 -15.18
C ARG A 55 3.77 2.91 -14.11
N GLU A 56 4.07 3.38 -12.90
CA GLU A 56 3.06 3.51 -11.83
C GLU A 56 2.39 4.88 -11.84
N ILE A 57 1.07 4.88 -11.60
CA ILE A 57 0.25 6.09 -11.54
C ILE A 57 0.46 6.80 -10.20
N CYS A 58 0.84 8.08 -10.24
CA CYS A 58 0.82 8.97 -9.08
C CYS A 58 -0.48 9.76 -9.09
N LEU A 59 -1.48 9.35 -8.32
CA LEU A 59 -2.76 10.08 -8.27
C LEU A 59 -2.73 11.07 -7.10
N LEU A 60 -2.68 12.37 -7.38
CA LEU A 60 -2.71 13.40 -6.35
C LEU A 60 -4.15 13.77 -6.02
N HIS A 61 -4.52 13.69 -4.74
CA HIS A 61 -5.77 14.19 -4.19
C HIS A 61 -5.48 15.40 -3.27
N PRO A 62 -5.57 16.64 -3.78
CA PRO A 62 -5.43 17.85 -2.97
C PRO A 62 -6.61 18.03 -2.03
N ARG A 63 -6.37 18.44 -0.78
CA ARG A 63 -7.43 18.78 0.21
C ARG A 63 -7.74 20.26 0.32
N ALA A 64 -6.99 21.10 -0.39
CA ALA A 64 -7.19 22.54 -0.45
C ALA A 64 -7.44 22.99 -1.91
N PRO A 65 -8.51 23.76 -2.19
CA PRO A 65 -8.79 24.27 -3.53
C PRO A 65 -7.64 25.11 -4.10
N GLY A 66 -6.95 25.88 -3.25
CA GLY A 66 -5.79 26.68 -3.65
C GLY A 66 -4.63 25.83 -4.16
N LEU A 67 -4.34 24.70 -3.50
CA LEU A 67 -3.32 23.76 -3.94
C LEU A 67 -3.71 23.07 -5.26
N LEU A 68 -4.97 22.62 -5.39
CA LEU A 68 -5.43 22.05 -6.67
C LEU A 68 -5.32 23.06 -7.80
N SER A 69 -5.73 24.30 -7.55
CA SER A 69 -5.66 25.38 -8.53
C SER A 69 -4.23 25.58 -9.04
N ASP A 70 -3.26 25.61 -8.13
CA ASP A 70 -1.84 25.78 -8.46
C ASP A 70 -1.26 24.55 -9.18
N LEU A 71 -1.58 23.34 -8.71
CA LEU A 71 -1.23 22.08 -9.37
C LEU A 71 -1.80 22.01 -10.80
N LEU A 72 -3.05 22.41 -11.00
CA LEU A 72 -3.65 22.46 -12.33
C LEU A 72 -2.89 23.41 -13.23
N GLU A 73 -2.47 24.57 -12.74
CA GLU A 73 -1.76 25.59 -13.51
C GLU A 73 -0.37 25.11 -13.98
N HIS A 74 0.31 24.34 -13.14
CA HIS A 74 1.71 23.97 -13.30
C HIS A 74 1.97 22.54 -13.78
N SER A 75 1.01 21.63 -13.63
CA SER A 75 1.19 20.24 -14.07
C SER A 75 1.33 20.11 -15.58
N THR A 76 2.20 19.18 -15.97
CA THR A 76 2.49 18.79 -17.35
C THR A 76 2.07 17.35 -17.61
N ALA A 77 2.08 16.92 -18.87
CA ALA A 77 1.80 15.53 -19.24
C ALA A 77 2.91 14.61 -18.68
N SER A 78 2.64 14.03 -17.52
CA SER A 78 3.53 13.11 -16.79
C SER A 78 2.71 11.91 -16.27
N ASN A 79 3.36 11.00 -15.55
CA ASN A 79 2.69 9.92 -14.81
C ASN A 79 1.95 10.42 -13.54
N ILE A 80 1.98 11.73 -13.27
CA ILE A 80 1.22 12.39 -12.21
C ILE A 80 -0.17 12.75 -12.73
N TRP A 81 -1.18 12.13 -12.13
CA TRP A 81 -2.59 12.34 -12.41
C TRP A 81 -3.16 13.22 -11.30
N LEU A 82 -4.07 14.14 -11.65
CA LEU A 82 -4.69 15.04 -10.69
C LEU A 82 -6.14 14.65 -10.49
N GLU A 83 -6.52 14.45 -9.24
CA GLU A 83 -7.91 14.26 -8.85
C GLU A 83 -8.60 15.61 -8.64
N VAL A 84 -9.81 15.75 -9.18
CA VAL A 84 -10.61 16.97 -9.10
C VAL A 84 -11.96 16.64 -8.43
N PRO A 85 -12.16 17.04 -7.18
CA PRO A 85 -13.42 16.84 -6.46
C PRO A 85 -14.59 17.56 -7.11
N HIS A 86 -15.73 16.87 -7.21
CA HIS A 86 -16.99 17.38 -7.76
C HIS A 86 -17.42 18.66 -7.06
N ALA A 87 -17.26 18.72 -5.74
CA ALA A 87 -17.61 19.86 -4.90
C ALA A 87 -16.95 21.19 -5.33
N TRP A 88 -15.84 21.13 -6.06
CA TRP A 88 -15.11 22.32 -6.50
C TRP A 88 -15.37 22.71 -7.95
N LEU A 89 -16.05 21.86 -8.74
CA LEU A 89 -16.34 22.13 -10.15
C LEU A 89 -17.39 23.24 -10.36
N GLY A 90 -18.13 23.63 -9.33
CA GLY A 90 -19.02 24.78 -9.37
C GLY A 90 -18.30 26.13 -9.48
N ASP A 91 -17.00 26.19 -9.15
CA ASP A 91 -16.19 27.41 -9.31
C ASP A 91 -15.75 27.57 -10.77
N ALA A 92 -16.24 28.63 -11.43
CA ALA A 92 -15.93 28.93 -12.82
C ALA A 92 -14.43 29.13 -13.10
N LEU A 93 -13.67 29.69 -12.14
CA LEU A 93 -12.22 29.88 -12.29
C LEU A 93 -11.50 28.54 -12.28
N LEU A 94 -11.86 27.67 -11.33
CA LEU A 94 -11.29 26.34 -11.24
C LEU A 94 -11.67 25.48 -12.46
N ALA A 95 -12.94 25.48 -12.87
CA ALA A 95 -13.39 24.79 -14.08
C ALA A 95 -12.67 25.28 -15.34
N GLY A 96 -12.33 26.57 -15.42
CA GLY A 96 -11.46 27.13 -16.45
C GLY A 96 -10.04 26.57 -16.41
N ARG A 97 -9.45 26.44 -15.20
CA ARG A 97 -8.12 25.83 -15.00
C ARG A 97 -8.11 24.33 -15.35
N VAL A 98 -9.14 23.58 -14.98
CA VAL A 98 -9.34 22.16 -15.33
C VAL A 98 -9.32 22.00 -16.85
N ARG A 99 -10.11 22.79 -17.59
CA ARG A 99 -10.12 22.76 -19.06
C ARG A 99 -8.77 23.08 -19.68
N LYS A 100 -8.07 24.10 -19.17
CA LYS A 100 -6.71 24.43 -19.64
C LYS A 100 -5.69 23.32 -19.35
N ALA A 101 -5.78 22.66 -18.20
CA ALA A 101 -4.91 21.53 -17.84
C ALA A 101 -5.18 20.32 -18.74
N GLN A 102 -6.44 20.02 -19.02
CA GLN A 102 -6.82 18.96 -19.97
C GLN A 102 -6.27 19.24 -21.38
N GLN A 103 -6.34 20.50 -21.86
CA GLN A 103 -5.77 20.90 -23.15
C GLN A 103 -4.24 20.77 -23.20
N ARG A 104 -3.55 20.90 -22.06
CA ARG A 104 -2.11 20.60 -21.92
C ARG A 104 -1.79 19.10 -21.87
N GLY A 105 -2.79 18.23 -21.87
CA GLY A 105 -2.62 16.78 -21.82
C GLY A 105 -2.44 16.20 -20.41
N VAL A 106 -2.71 17.00 -19.35
CA VAL A 106 -2.69 16.49 -17.97
C VAL A 106 -3.81 15.47 -17.78
N LYS A 107 -3.50 14.33 -17.16
CA LYS A 107 -4.49 13.29 -16.85
C LYS A 107 -5.29 13.70 -15.63
N LEU A 108 -6.54 14.08 -15.84
CA LEU A 108 -7.46 14.48 -14.78
C LEU A 108 -8.40 13.33 -14.43
N VAL A 109 -8.61 13.11 -13.14
CA VAL A 109 -9.52 12.11 -12.58
C VAL A 109 -10.64 12.85 -11.85
N TRP A 110 -11.89 12.61 -12.24
CA TRP A 110 -13.03 13.15 -11.50
C TRP A 110 -13.22 12.38 -10.20
N SER A 111 -13.61 13.04 -9.10
CA SER A 111 -14.08 12.34 -7.89
C SER A 111 -15.29 13.01 -7.30
N GLY A 112 -16.11 12.26 -6.56
CA GLY A 112 -17.33 12.77 -5.93
C GLY A 112 -17.83 11.84 -4.84
N GLU A 113 -18.85 12.29 -4.12
CA GLU A 113 -19.51 11.46 -3.10
C GLU A 113 -20.30 10.31 -3.76
N PRO A 114 -20.63 9.24 -3.02
CA PRO A 114 -21.46 8.17 -3.55
C PRO A 114 -22.76 8.69 -4.18
N GLY A 115 -22.95 8.42 -5.47
CA GLY A 115 -24.11 8.86 -6.24
C GLY A 115 -23.93 10.19 -6.99
N ASP A 116 -22.83 10.90 -6.75
CA ASP A 116 -22.46 12.04 -7.60
C ASP A 116 -22.05 11.55 -8.99
N HIS A 117 -22.37 12.35 -10.01
CA HIS A 117 -21.91 12.13 -11.37
C HIS A 117 -21.52 13.47 -12.01
N PRO A 118 -20.47 13.49 -12.85
CA PRO A 118 -20.16 14.69 -13.63
C PRO A 118 -21.30 14.98 -14.62
N THR A 119 -21.56 16.26 -14.87
CA THR A 119 -22.40 16.68 -16.00
C THR A 119 -21.77 16.26 -17.33
N GLU A 120 -22.56 16.10 -18.39
CA GLU A 120 -22.06 15.70 -19.72
C GLU A 120 -20.90 16.59 -20.20
N GLU A 121 -21.00 17.91 -19.98
CA GLU A 121 -19.93 18.85 -20.34
C GLU A 121 -18.66 18.56 -19.51
N SER A 122 -18.80 18.48 -18.19
CA SER A 122 -17.64 18.25 -17.30
C SER A 122 -17.00 16.88 -17.50
N ALA A 123 -17.76 15.86 -17.84
CA ALA A 123 -17.27 14.50 -18.06
C ALA A 123 -16.22 14.46 -19.18
N SER A 124 -16.37 15.29 -20.22
CA SER A 124 -15.42 15.39 -21.33
C SER A 124 -14.03 15.93 -20.93
N TRP A 125 -13.92 16.56 -19.76
CA TRP A 125 -12.66 17.11 -19.26
C TRP A 125 -11.79 16.08 -18.54
N PHE A 126 -12.36 14.92 -18.21
CA PHE A 126 -11.70 13.91 -17.39
C PHE A 126 -11.27 12.70 -18.20
N HIS A 127 -10.12 12.15 -17.84
CA HIS A 127 -9.63 10.90 -18.41
C HIS A 127 -10.40 9.69 -17.86
N THR A 128 -10.77 9.75 -16.58
CA THR A 128 -11.49 8.70 -15.84
C THR A 128 -12.06 9.30 -14.55
N ALA A 129 -12.70 8.48 -13.73
CA ALA A 129 -13.30 8.85 -12.46
C ALA A 129 -12.82 7.91 -11.34
N MET A 130 -12.72 8.45 -10.13
CA MET A 130 -12.65 7.74 -8.85
C MET A 130 -14.07 7.73 -8.25
N LEU A 131 -14.69 6.56 -8.20
CA LEU A 131 -16.08 6.39 -7.80
C LEU A 131 -16.20 5.69 -6.45
N SER A 132 -17.20 6.09 -5.67
CA SER A 132 -17.64 5.37 -4.48
C SER A 132 -19.05 4.84 -4.70
N LEU A 133 -19.34 3.64 -4.22
CA LEU A 133 -20.66 3.03 -4.34
C LEU A 133 -21.58 3.52 -3.22
N THR A 134 -22.83 3.87 -3.55
CA THR A 134 -23.86 4.05 -2.53
C THR A 134 -24.16 2.70 -1.88
N ALA A 135 -24.78 2.69 -0.69
CA ALA A 135 -25.21 1.44 -0.06
C ALA A 135 -26.14 0.61 -0.98
N GLN A 136 -27.00 1.29 -1.77
CA GLN A 136 -27.88 0.65 -2.73
C GLN A 136 -27.10 0.03 -3.89
N ASP A 137 -26.13 0.75 -4.44
CA ASP A 137 -25.30 0.26 -5.54
C ASP A 137 -24.39 -0.89 -5.10
N ALA A 138 -23.82 -0.81 -3.89
CA ALA A 138 -23.05 -1.91 -3.32
C ALA A 138 -23.90 -3.19 -3.19
N LEU A 139 -25.14 -3.08 -2.71
CA LEU A 139 -26.08 -4.21 -2.67
C LEU A 139 -26.44 -4.71 -4.08
N GLY A 140 -26.61 -3.80 -5.04
CA GLY A 140 -26.84 -4.13 -6.45
C GLY A 140 -25.69 -4.92 -7.06
N ALA A 141 -24.46 -4.45 -6.85
CA ALA A 141 -23.22 -5.09 -7.30
C ALA A 141 -23.04 -6.48 -6.65
N LEU A 142 -23.26 -6.61 -5.34
CA LEU A 142 -23.21 -7.90 -4.65
C LEU A 142 -24.24 -8.91 -5.19
N ARG A 143 -25.47 -8.46 -5.45
CA ARG A 143 -26.50 -9.31 -6.08
C ARG A 143 -26.11 -9.73 -7.48
N ALA A 144 -25.50 -8.84 -8.27
CA ALA A 144 -24.99 -9.15 -9.60
C ALA A 144 -23.86 -10.19 -9.53
N ALA A 145 -22.91 -10.01 -8.60
CA ALA A 145 -21.80 -10.92 -8.37
C ALA A 145 -22.27 -12.34 -8.01
N LEU A 146 -23.21 -12.47 -7.06
CA LEU A 146 -23.75 -13.75 -6.64
C LEU A 146 -24.47 -14.49 -7.76
N ARG A 147 -25.22 -13.79 -8.62
CA ARG A 147 -25.92 -14.41 -9.75
C ARG A 147 -24.96 -14.97 -10.79
N GLN A 148 -23.90 -14.23 -11.13
CA GLN A 148 -22.88 -14.71 -12.07
C GLN A 148 -22.13 -15.94 -11.53
N SER A 149 -21.97 -16.05 -10.21
CA SER A 149 -21.39 -17.25 -9.58
C SER A 149 -22.31 -18.50 -9.65
N HIS A 150 -23.63 -18.30 -9.73
CA HIS A 150 -24.62 -19.38 -9.79
C HIS A 150 -25.00 -19.78 -11.23
N ASP A 151 -25.01 -18.85 -12.19
CA ASP A 151 -25.47 -19.08 -13.57
C ASP A 151 -24.38 -19.70 -14.48
N GLY A 152 -23.64 -20.70 -13.99
CA GLY A 152 -22.50 -21.36 -14.68
C GLY A 152 -22.81 -22.05 -16.03
N GLY A 153 -23.31 -21.32 -17.02
CA GLY A 153 -23.44 -21.76 -18.41
C GLY A 153 -24.84 -21.72 -19.03
N ASN A 154 -25.82 -20.94 -18.57
CA ASN A 154 -27.10 -20.85 -19.28
C ASN A 154 -27.58 -19.42 -19.55
N HIS A 155 -27.59 -19.06 -20.84
CA HIS A 155 -28.06 -17.79 -21.35
C HIS A 155 -29.58 -17.66 -21.20
N GLY A 156 -30.01 -16.74 -20.34
CA GLY A 156 -31.35 -16.16 -20.43
C GLY A 156 -31.97 -15.76 -19.10
N SER A 157 -31.61 -14.58 -18.58
CA SER A 157 -32.53 -13.80 -17.73
C SER A 157 -31.92 -12.44 -17.34
N ARG A 158 -32.51 -11.37 -17.90
CA ARG A 158 -32.52 -9.97 -17.44
C ARG A 158 -31.16 -9.35 -17.05
N HIS A 159 -30.61 -8.55 -17.98
CA HIS A 159 -29.60 -7.52 -17.72
C HIS A 159 -30.03 -6.63 -16.54
N THR A 160 -29.68 -7.00 -15.33
CA THR A 160 -29.61 -6.04 -14.23
C THR A 160 -28.22 -5.44 -14.38
N GLN A 161 -28.15 -4.27 -15.01
CA GLN A 161 -26.87 -3.57 -15.21
C GLN A 161 -26.19 -3.44 -13.85
N SER A 162 -24.96 -3.94 -13.75
CA SER A 162 -24.15 -3.68 -12.57
C SER A 162 -23.95 -2.17 -12.45
N PRO A 163 -24.06 -1.59 -11.23
CA PRO A 163 -23.72 -0.19 -11.01
C PRO A 163 -22.19 0.04 -11.06
N VAL A 164 -21.41 -1.04 -11.19
CA VAL A 164 -19.96 -0.97 -11.37
C VAL A 164 -19.63 -0.95 -12.87
N HIS A 165 -18.89 0.06 -13.31
CA HIS A 165 -18.60 0.32 -14.72
C HIS A 165 -17.11 0.14 -15.04
N ALA A 166 -16.83 -0.52 -16.15
CA ALA A 166 -15.48 -0.76 -16.64
C ALA A 166 -14.70 0.55 -16.86
N GLY A 167 -13.38 0.49 -16.72
CA GLY A 167 -12.47 1.60 -17.05
C GLY A 167 -12.43 2.77 -16.05
N GLN A 168 -13.22 2.72 -14.96
CA GLN A 168 -13.17 3.66 -13.83
C GLN A 168 -12.36 3.11 -12.66
N PHE A 169 -11.91 3.97 -11.75
CA PHE A 169 -11.42 3.56 -10.44
C PHE A 169 -12.56 3.50 -9.43
N TYR A 170 -12.45 2.60 -8.46
CA TYR A 170 -13.35 2.53 -7.32
C TYR A 170 -12.58 2.64 -6.02
N GLU A 171 -13.11 3.36 -5.04
CA GLU A 171 -12.54 3.42 -3.69
C GLU A 171 -13.49 2.82 -2.65
N SER A 172 -12.95 2.47 -1.49
CA SER A 172 -13.73 2.09 -0.31
C SER A 172 -14.66 0.88 -0.51
N LEU A 173 -14.29 -0.06 -1.40
CA LEU A 173 -15.02 -1.32 -1.55
C LEU A 173 -14.84 -2.17 -0.29
N ALA A 174 -15.93 -2.39 0.44
CA ALA A 174 -15.91 -2.88 1.82
C ALA A 174 -15.83 -4.41 1.97
N SER A 175 -15.76 -5.18 0.88
CA SER A 175 -15.70 -6.65 0.95
C SER A 175 -14.96 -7.27 -0.22
N GLN A 176 -14.44 -8.48 0.00
CA GLN A 176 -13.80 -9.28 -1.05
C GLN A 176 -14.70 -9.46 -2.27
N ALA A 177 -15.97 -9.79 -2.06
CA ALA A 177 -16.91 -10.03 -3.16
C ALA A 177 -17.14 -8.79 -4.03
N LEU A 178 -17.14 -7.57 -3.45
CA LEU A 178 -17.24 -6.33 -4.22
C LEU A 178 -15.99 -6.08 -5.05
N VAL A 179 -14.82 -6.32 -4.47
CA VAL A 179 -13.53 -6.15 -5.13
C VAL A 179 -13.38 -7.12 -6.29
N GLU A 180 -13.68 -8.41 -6.08
CA GLU A 180 -13.69 -9.43 -7.14
C GLU A 180 -14.70 -9.09 -8.23
N HIS A 181 -15.91 -8.65 -7.87
CA HIS A 181 -16.88 -8.21 -8.87
C HIS A 181 -16.34 -7.04 -9.70
N ALA A 182 -15.76 -6.03 -9.06
CA ALA A 182 -15.24 -4.86 -9.76
C ALA A 182 -14.05 -5.20 -10.66
N LEU A 183 -13.04 -5.87 -10.12
CA LEU A 183 -11.79 -6.16 -10.82
C LEU A 183 -11.92 -7.30 -11.84
N ASP A 184 -12.55 -8.41 -11.44
CA ASP A 184 -12.51 -9.65 -12.23
C ASP A 184 -13.68 -9.77 -13.20
N GLN A 185 -14.84 -9.22 -12.83
CA GLN A 185 -16.08 -9.37 -13.60
C GLN A 185 -16.42 -8.11 -14.39
N GLN A 186 -16.19 -6.92 -13.83
CA GLN A 186 -16.48 -5.64 -14.49
C GLN A 186 -15.24 -4.98 -15.11
N HIS A 187 -14.04 -5.51 -14.86
CA HIS A 187 -12.77 -4.99 -15.39
C HIS A 187 -12.62 -3.47 -15.17
N VAL A 188 -12.87 -3.03 -13.94
CA VAL A 188 -12.57 -1.65 -13.53
C VAL A 188 -11.07 -1.39 -13.69
N ARG A 189 -10.69 -0.12 -13.84
CA ARG A 189 -9.28 0.27 -14.02
C ARG A 189 -8.43 -0.06 -12.81
N GLY A 190 -9.00 0.05 -11.62
CA GLY A 190 -8.37 -0.37 -10.38
C GLY A 190 -9.22 -0.02 -9.15
N VAL A 191 -8.80 -0.55 -8.00
CA VAL A 191 -9.44 -0.30 -6.71
C VAL A 191 -8.45 0.41 -5.79
N ALA A 192 -8.81 1.59 -5.29
CA ALA A 192 -8.04 2.31 -4.28
C ALA A 192 -8.39 1.77 -2.88
N GLY A 193 -7.36 1.32 -2.17
CA GLY A 193 -7.50 0.61 -0.90
C GLY A 193 -7.87 -0.86 -1.08
N TRP A 194 -7.98 -1.58 0.04
CA TRP A 194 -8.31 -3.01 0.07
C TRP A 194 -9.11 -3.34 1.32
N PRO A 195 -10.13 -4.23 1.28
CA PRO A 195 -10.96 -4.59 2.43
C PRO A 195 -10.23 -5.57 3.37
N SER A 196 -9.03 -5.19 3.83
CA SER A 196 -8.14 -6.04 4.61
C SER A 196 -8.80 -6.59 5.88
N GLU A 197 -9.57 -5.76 6.60
CA GLU A 197 -10.24 -6.19 7.84
C GLU A 197 -11.27 -7.30 7.59
N GLU A 198 -12.12 -7.15 6.56
CA GLU A 198 -13.14 -8.14 6.20
C GLU A 198 -12.51 -9.43 5.70
N MET A 199 -11.49 -9.33 4.84
CA MET A 199 -10.76 -10.48 4.33
C MET A 199 -10.08 -11.25 5.47
N LEU A 200 -9.33 -10.56 6.34
CA LEU A 200 -8.65 -11.21 7.47
C LEU A 200 -9.64 -11.84 8.45
N TYR A 201 -10.83 -11.25 8.62
CA TYR A 201 -11.88 -11.85 9.42
C TYR A 201 -12.39 -13.18 8.83
N ALA A 202 -12.48 -13.31 7.49
CA ALA A 202 -12.80 -14.59 6.84
C ALA A 202 -11.74 -15.68 7.11
N TYR A 203 -10.51 -15.27 7.45
CA TYR A 203 -9.40 -16.14 7.82
C TYR A 203 -9.26 -16.42 9.33
N ARG A 204 -10.15 -15.91 10.20
CA ARG A 204 -10.03 -16.05 11.67
C ARG A 204 -9.98 -17.50 12.21
N TYR A 205 -10.40 -18.48 11.40
CA TYR A 205 -10.33 -19.92 11.73
C TYR A 205 -9.59 -20.75 10.67
N ARG A 206 -8.89 -20.09 9.74
CA ARG A 206 -8.14 -20.73 8.67
C ARG A 206 -6.71 -20.21 8.69
N GLN A 207 -5.75 -21.11 8.57
CA GLN A 207 -4.36 -20.70 8.50
C GLN A 207 -4.10 -20.01 7.15
N ILE A 208 -3.66 -18.76 7.18
CA ILE A 208 -3.09 -18.12 5.98
C ILE A 208 -1.75 -18.78 5.68
N LEU A 209 -1.53 -19.07 4.40
CA LEU A 209 -0.31 -19.67 3.90
C LEU A 209 0.54 -18.63 3.17
N PRO A 210 1.87 -18.81 3.09
CA PRO A 210 2.74 -17.92 2.35
C PRO A 210 2.37 -17.87 0.86
N ALA A 211 2.67 -16.76 0.21
CA ALA A 211 2.48 -16.62 -1.23
C ALA A 211 3.35 -17.63 -1.99
N ARG A 212 2.73 -18.51 -2.78
CA ARG A 212 3.44 -19.53 -3.58
C ARG A 212 4.45 -18.89 -4.55
N GLN A 213 4.12 -17.75 -5.12
CA GLN A 213 5.00 -17.05 -6.05
C GLN A 213 6.31 -16.61 -5.37
N ALA A 214 6.24 -16.05 -4.15
CA ALA A 214 7.42 -15.62 -3.40
C ALA A 214 8.39 -16.78 -3.11
N LEU A 215 7.88 -17.98 -2.83
CA LEU A 215 8.72 -19.17 -2.65
C LEU A 215 9.42 -19.55 -3.96
N LEU A 216 8.70 -19.53 -5.09
CA LEU A 216 9.27 -19.83 -6.40
C LEU A 216 10.32 -18.80 -6.81
N ASP A 217 10.06 -17.52 -6.56
CA ASP A 217 11.00 -16.43 -6.85
C ASP A 217 12.29 -16.59 -6.05
N LEU A 218 12.21 -16.95 -4.76
CA LEU A 218 13.39 -17.27 -3.95
C LEU A 218 14.16 -18.48 -4.46
N VAL A 219 13.47 -19.53 -4.89
CA VAL A 219 14.11 -20.74 -5.43
C VAL A 219 14.83 -20.42 -6.74
N HIS A 220 14.20 -19.64 -7.62
CA HIS A 220 14.82 -19.18 -8.85
C HIS A 220 16.02 -18.27 -8.57
N ALA A 221 15.92 -17.35 -7.61
CA ALA A 221 17.04 -16.48 -7.22
C ALA A 221 18.23 -17.30 -6.68
N ILE A 222 17.97 -18.37 -5.92
CA ILE A 222 19.03 -19.32 -5.50
C ILE A 222 19.62 -20.05 -6.69
N ASP A 223 18.79 -20.60 -7.59
CA ASP A 223 19.26 -21.36 -8.76
C ASP A 223 20.01 -20.46 -9.77
N ALA A 224 19.78 -19.14 -9.73
CA ALA A 224 20.47 -18.13 -10.51
C ALA A 224 21.70 -17.51 -9.81
N ASP A 225 22.10 -18.03 -8.62
CA ASP A 225 23.20 -17.52 -7.80
C ASP A 225 23.11 -16.00 -7.53
N GLU A 226 21.90 -15.50 -7.26
CA GLU A 226 21.71 -14.10 -6.91
C GLU A 226 22.39 -13.72 -5.58
N SER A 227 22.65 -12.42 -5.43
CA SER A 227 23.27 -11.85 -4.22
C SER A 227 22.46 -12.13 -2.95
N LEU A 228 23.15 -12.16 -1.81
CA LEU A 228 22.52 -12.26 -0.50
C LEU A 228 21.49 -11.14 -0.26
N GLU A 229 21.80 -9.92 -0.74
CA GLU A 229 20.90 -8.77 -0.71
C GLU A 229 19.58 -9.03 -1.45
N ALA A 230 19.65 -9.66 -2.63
CA ALA A 230 18.47 -9.97 -3.43
C ALA A 230 17.61 -11.05 -2.75
N LEU A 231 18.22 -12.11 -2.21
CA LEU A 231 17.52 -13.14 -1.46
C LEU A 231 16.86 -12.58 -0.19
N GLU A 232 17.58 -11.74 0.55
CA GLU A 232 17.06 -11.05 1.74
C GLU A 232 15.88 -10.15 1.38
N HIS A 233 15.98 -9.38 0.28
CA HIS A 233 14.92 -8.53 -0.21
C HIS A 233 13.67 -9.32 -0.62
N THR A 234 13.83 -10.37 -1.44
CA THR A 234 12.72 -11.21 -1.90
C THR A 234 12.04 -11.92 -0.74
N MET A 235 12.80 -12.43 0.23
CA MET A 235 12.23 -13.03 1.44
C MET A 235 11.49 -11.99 2.29
N GLY A 236 12.08 -10.80 2.44
CA GLY A 236 11.51 -9.66 3.16
C GLY A 236 10.14 -9.21 2.63
N ASN A 237 9.86 -9.46 1.35
CA ASN A 237 8.58 -9.12 0.72
C ASN A 237 7.45 -10.13 1.04
N GLU A 238 7.74 -11.22 1.77
CA GLU A 238 6.74 -12.18 2.26
C GLU A 238 6.82 -12.28 3.81
N PRO A 239 5.93 -11.58 4.55
CA PRO A 239 5.96 -11.50 6.01
C PRO A 239 5.85 -12.85 6.74
N LEU A 240 5.01 -13.76 6.25
CA LEU A 240 4.78 -15.06 6.87
C LEU A 240 5.95 -16.01 6.62
N LEU A 241 6.59 -15.92 5.46
CA LEU A 241 7.81 -16.67 5.14
C LEU A 241 8.98 -16.16 5.98
N CYS A 242 9.13 -14.85 6.18
CA CYS A 242 10.09 -14.27 7.13
C CYS A 242 9.92 -14.86 8.54
N TYR A 243 8.67 -14.89 9.03
CA TYR A 243 8.35 -15.47 10.34
C TYR A 243 8.73 -16.96 10.42
N ARG A 244 8.29 -17.76 9.44
CA ARG A 244 8.56 -19.20 9.38
C ARG A 244 10.06 -19.48 9.25
N PHE A 245 10.78 -18.67 8.47
CA PHE A 245 12.21 -18.79 8.29
C PHE A 245 12.96 -18.57 9.60
N LEU A 246 12.69 -17.48 10.33
CA LEU A 246 13.36 -17.23 11.61
C LEU A 246 13.02 -18.29 12.66
N ARG A 247 11.78 -18.79 12.69
CA ARG A 247 11.40 -19.90 13.58
C ARG A 247 12.13 -21.19 13.22
N PHE A 248 12.27 -21.50 11.94
CA PHE A 248 13.02 -22.66 11.46
C PHE A 248 14.51 -22.52 11.78
N ALA A 249 15.10 -21.36 11.48
CA ALA A 249 16.49 -21.00 11.74
C ALA A 249 16.87 -21.17 13.23
N ASN A 250 15.91 -20.95 14.13
CA ASN A 250 16.09 -21.10 15.58
C ASN A 250 15.51 -22.39 16.16
N SER A 251 15.15 -23.36 15.32
CA SER A 251 14.63 -24.64 15.78
C SER A 251 15.75 -25.59 16.23
N ALA A 252 15.43 -26.53 17.12
CA ALA A 252 16.36 -27.54 17.61
C ALA A 252 17.03 -28.36 16.49
N ALA A 253 16.37 -28.45 15.32
CA ALA A 253 16.88 -29.14 14.13
C ALA A 253 18.22 -28.59 13.63
N LEU A 254 18.54 -27.32 13.92
CA LEU A 254 19.80 -26.70 13.50
C LEU A 254 20.87 -26.67 14.58
N SER A 255 20.53 -27.00 15.84
CA SER A 255 21.48 -27.14 16.98
C SER A 255 22.51 -26.02 17.07
N LEU A 256 22.06 -24.77 16.91
CA LEU A 256 22.93 -23.60 16.89
C LEU A 256 23.38 -23.20 18.31
N ARG A 257 24.58 -22.62 18.41
CA ARG A 257 25.15 -22.11 19.67
C ARG A 257 24.62 -20.73 20.07
N SER A 258 24.12 -19.96 19.10
CA SER A 258 23.57 -18.62 19.26
C SER A 258 22.29 -18.48 18.45
N GLU A 259 21.35 -17.70 18.97
CA GLU A 259 20.09 -17.40 18.28
C GLU A 259 20.34 -16.53 17.03
N ILE A 260 19.50 -16.72 16.01
CA ILE A 260 19.48 -15.97 14.76
C ILE A 260 18.43 -14.88 14.87
N GLY A 261 18.87 -13.62 14.97
CA GLY A 261 18.00 -12.45 15.16
C GLY A 261 17.63 -11.70 13.88
N SER A 262 18.21 -12.07 12.73
CA SER A 262 17.95 -11.39 11.45
C SER A 262 17.88 -12.35 10.26
N LEU A 263 17.21 -11.93 9.18
CA LEU A 263 17.12 -12.72 7.94
C LEU A 263 18.52 -12.95 7.37
N ARG A 264 19.33 -11.89 7.24
CA ARG A 264 20.70 -11.96 6.76
C ARG A 264 21.55 -12.99 7.51
N GLN A 265 21.57 -12.93 8.84
CA GLN A 265 22.31 -13.89 9.67
C GLN A 265 21.81 -15.32 9.41
N GLY A 266 20.49 -15.50 9.30
CA GLY A 266 19.90 -16.81 9.00
C GLY A 266 20.29 -17.35 7.63
N LEU A 267 20.22 -16.50 6.60
CA LEU A 267 20.59 -16.86 5.23
C LEU A 267 22.06 -17.28 5.14
N MET A 268 22.96 -16.53 5.77
CA MET A 268 24.39 -16.85 5.84
C MET A 268 24.66 -18.15 6.62
N THR A 269 23.94 -18.38 7.71
CA THR A 269 24.15 -19.57 8.57
C THR A 269 23.62 -20.84 7.92
N LEU A 270 22.45 -20.77 7.27
CA LEU A 270 21.81 -21.93 6.66
C LEU A 270 22.49 -22.32 5.34
N GLY A 271 22.90 -21.33 4.55
CA GLY A 271 23.46 -21.53 3.22
C GLY A 271 22.40 -21.92 2.18
N TYR A 272 22.74 -21.73 0.90
CA TYR A 272 21.77 -21.79 -0.21
C TYR A 272 21.17 -23.19 -0.42
N SER A 273 21.96 -24.26 -0.32
CA SER A 273 21.45 -25.63 -0.53
C SER A 273 20.40 -26.03 0.49
N ARG A 274 20.61 -25.69 1.77
CA ARG A 274 19.64 -25.98 2.84
C ARG A 274 18.44 -25.04 2.78
N LEU A 275 18.65 -23.77 2.45
CA LEU A 275 17.57 -22.82 2.22
C LEU A 275 16.65 -23.31 1.10
N ARG A 276 17.21 -23.76 -0.03
CA ARG A 276 16.45 -24.31 -1.15
C ARG A 276 15.64 -25.54 -0.75
N ALA A 277 16.24 -26.48 -0.02
CA ALA A 277 15.53 -27.66 0.49
C ALA A 277 14.36 -27.26 1.40
N TRP A 278 14.58 -26.33 2.32
CA TRP A 278 13.53 -25.81 3.19
C TRP A 278 12.41 -25.12 2.40
N LEU A 279 12.74 -24.29 1.39
CA LEU A 279 11.73 -23.65 0.52
C LEU A 279 10.89 -24.70 -0.24
N MET A 280 11.52 -25.77 -0.74
CA MET A 280 10.80 -26.88 -1.37
C MET A 280 9.85 -27.59 -0.40
N GLU A 281 10.25 -27.75 0.86
CA GLU A 281 9.38 -28.30 1.91
C GLU A 281 8.22 -27.36 2.28
N GLN A 282 8.41 -26.04 2.15
CA GLN A 282 7.33 -25.06 2.38
C GLN A 282 6.33 -24.98 1.21
N LEU A 283 6.72 -25.37 -0.01
CA LEU A 283 5.92 -25.19 -1.22
C LEU A 283 4.53 -25.89 -1.19
N PRO A 284 4.37 -27.12 -0.66
CA PRO A 284 3.06 -27.74 -0.46
C PRO A 284 2.16 -26.98 0.54
N HIS A 285 2.74 -26.11 1.36
CA HIS A 285 2.07 -25.30 2.37
C HIS A 285 2.01 -23.83 1.98
N ALA A 286 1.99 -23.53 0.68
CA ALA A 286 1.85 -22.18 0.12
C ALA A 286 0.48 -22.01 -0.56
N SER A 287 0.00 -20.77 -0.64
CA SER A 287 -1.27 -20.41 -1.28
C SER A 287 -1.04 -19.68 -2.60
N ALA A 288 -1.94 -19.92 -3.56
CA ALA A 288 -2.07 -19.14 -4.79
C ALA A 288 -3.18 -18.07 -4.70
N ASP A 289 -3.77 -17.85 -3.52
CA ASP A 289 -4.75 -16.79 -3.30
C ASP A 289 -4.07 -15.42 -3.31
N THR A 290 -4.26 -14.70 -4.41
CA THR A 290 -3.70 -13.37 -4.65
C THR A 290 -4.46 -12.28 -3.91
N ASN A 291 -5.66 -12.53 -3.36
CA ASN A 291 -6.39 -11.53 -2.56
C ASN A 291 -5.67 -11.15 -1.27
N LEU A 292 -4.71 -11.96 -0.83
CA LEU A 292 -3.85 -11.69 0.32
C LEU A 292 -2.61 -10.85 -0.04
N ASP A 293 -2.28 -10.69 -1.32
CA ASP A 293 -1.08 -9.96 -1.76
C ASP A 293 -1.14 -8.46 -1.39
N PRO A 294 -2.28 -7.75 -1.54
CA PRO A 294 -2.40 -6.36 -1.09
C PRO A 294 -2.15 -6.18 0.41
N ILE A 295 -2.54 -7.17 1.22
CA ILE A 295 -2.33 -7.18 2.68
C ILE A 295 -0.84 -7.35 2.98
N ARG A 296 -0.19 -8.35 2.37
CA ARG A 296 1.27 -8.57 2.51
C ARG A 296 2.06 -7.34 2.10
N HIS A 297 1.72 -6.75 0.95
CA HIS A 297 2.36 -5.54 0.44
C HIS A 297 2.24 -4.37 1.42
N THR A 298 1.07 -4.15 2.00
CA THR A 298 0.86 -3.06 2.96
C THR A 298 1.74 -3.24 4.20
N MET A 299 1.86 -4.48 4.71
CA MET A 299 2.76 -4.78 5.85
C MET A 299 4.23 -4.52 5.50
N VAL A 300 4.67 -4.92 4.32
CA VAL A 300 6.05 -4.69 3.83
C VAL A 300 6.30 -3.21 3.61
N LEU A 301 5.34 -2.48 3.03
CA LEU A 301 5.48 -1.04 2.81
C LEU A 301 5.61 -0.28 4.12
N ARG A 302 4.84 -0.65 5.16
CA ARG A 302 5.04 -0.10 6.52
C ARG A 302 6.47 -0.33 7.00
N ALA A 303 6.97 -1.56 6.85
CA ALA A 303 8.32 -1.91 7.23
C ALA A 303 9.38 -1.09 6.50
N ARG A 304 9.20 -0.86 5.20
CA ARG A 304 10.08 0.00 4.39
C ARG A 304 10.03 1.45 4.86
N ILE A 305 8.84 1.98 5.16
CA ILE A 305 8.71 3.34 5.71
C ILE A 305 9.44 3.45 7.04
N MET A 306 9.24 2.50 7.96
CA MET A 306 9.97 2.47 9.24
C MET A 306 11.49 2.41 9.05
N GLU A 307 11.97 1.55 8.14
CA GLU A 307 13.39 1.44 7.78
C GLU A 307 13.96 2.77 7.26
N ARG A 308 13.18 3.54 6.50
CA ARG A 308 13.57 4.85 5.97
C ARG A 308 13.47 6.00 6.97
N LEU A 309 12.60 5.87 7.97
CA LEU A 309 12.49 6.79 9.10
C LEU A 309 13.58 6.57 10.15
N ALA A 310 14.21 5.39 10.18
CA ALA A 310 15.42 5.20 10.97
C ALA A 310 16.53 6.09 10.39
N ASP A 311 17.08 6.98 11.22
CA ASP A 311 18.02 8.06 10.85
C ASP A 311 19.05 7.64 9.79
N ALA A 312 19.39 8.55 8.87
CA ALA A 312 20.34 8.30 7.79
C ALA A 312 21.75 7.86 8.23
N GLY A 313 22.08 7.97 9.52
CA GLY A 313 23.36 7.54 10.11
C GLY A 313 23.32 6.23 10.89
N VAL A 314 22.18 5.52 10.96
CA VAL A 314 22.13 4.26 11.71
C VAL A 314 22.92 3.16 11.02
N GLU A 315 23.42 2.21 11.82
CA GLU A 315 24.06 1.02 11.30
C GLU A 315 23.08 0.17 10.48
N ASP A 316 23.65 -0.52 9.50
CA ASP A 316 22.95 -1.35 8.53
C ASP A 316 22.11 -2.45 9.21
N ASP A 317 22.63 -3.00 10.31
CA ASP A 317 21.94 -4.01 11.10
C ASP A 317 20.74 -3.43 11.88
N LEU A 318 20.84 -2.17 12.34
CA LEU A 318 19.72 -1.50 12.98
C LEU A 318 18.57 -1.27 11.97
N ARG A 319 18.89 -0.87 10.73
CA ARG A 319 17.89 -0.74 9.65
C ARG A 319 17.15 -2.05 9.39
N ARG A 320 17.88 -3.16 9.24
CA ARG A 320 17.30 -4.50 9.03
C ARG A 320 16.38 -4.91 10.17
N GLU A 321 16.75 -4.55 11.39
CA GLU A 321 15.92 -4.84 12.54
C GLU A 321 14.66 -3.98 12.60
N VAL A 322 14.76 -2.68 12.28
CA VAL A 322 13.59 -1.79 12.18
C VAL A 322 12.64 -2.27 11.08
N PHE A 323 13.18 -2.71 9.95
CA PHE A 323 12.40 -3.36 8.90
C PHE A 323 11.66 -4.60 9.44
N LEU A 324 12.36 -5.52 10.12
CA LEU A 324 11.72 -6.70 10.73
C LEU A 324 10.67 -6.33 11.78
N CYS A 325 10.90 -5.27 12.56
CA CYS A 325 9.91 -4.72 13.49
C CYS A 325 8.62 -4.30 12.77
N GLY A 326 8.74 -3.65 11.61
CA GLY A 326 7.59 -3.27 10.79
C GLY A 326 6.88 -4.47 10.17
N VAL A 327 7.62 -5.44 9.62
CA VAL A 327 7.04 -6.67 9.04
C VAL A 327 6.24 -7.43 10.09
N PHE A 328 6.77 -7.56 11.30
CA PHE A 328 6.13 -8.29 12.38
C PHE A 328 5.10 -7.49 13.17
N SER A 329 4.93 -6.20 12.90
CA SER A 329 3.96 -5.35 13.61
C SER A 329 2.50 -5.79 13.47
N GLN A 330 2.18 -6.61 12.47
CA GLN A 330 0.86 -7.13 12.16
C GLN A 330 0.88 -8.60 11.71
N VAL A 331 1.95 -9.36 12.03
CA VAL A 331 2.06 -10.76 11.59
C VAL A 331 1.01 -11.67 12.22
N ASP A 332 0.47 -11.27 13.37
CA ASP A 332 -0.64 -11.91 14.06
C ASP A 332 -1.89 -12.02 13.19
N LEU A 333 -2.14 -11.01 12.35
CA LEU A 333 -3.25 -11.02 11.40
C LEU A 333 -3.12 -12.16 10.38
N LEU A 334 -1.91 -12.48 9.95
CA LEU A 334 -1.64 -13.60 9.04
C LEU A 334 -1.60 -14.94 9.79
N LEU A 335 -1.18 -14.95 11.07
CA LEU A 335 -1.07 -16.17 11.86
C LEU A 335 -2.41 -16.59 12.49
N GLY A 336 -3.37 -15.67 12.63
CA GLY A 336 -4.65 -15.94 13.27
C GLY A 336 -4.54 -16.18 14.78
N GLU A 337 -3.59 -15.52 15.44
CA GLU A 337 -3.30 -15.70 16.87
C GLU A 337 -2.98 -14.37 17.57
N ASN A 338 -2.63 -14.38 18.86
CA ASN A 338 -2.20 -13.18 19.56
C ASN A 338 -0.77 -12.77 19.17
N LEU A 339 -0.57 -11.48 18.89
CA LEU A 339 0.73 -10.91 18.51
C LEU A 339 1.86 -11.17 19.52
N GLY A 340 1.61 -11.00 20.82
CA GLY A 340 2.61 -11.28 21.84
C GLY A 340 3.05 -12.76 21.85
N ALA A 341 2.08 -13.67 21.70
CA ALA A 341 2.36 -15.11 21.60
C ALA A 341 3.12 -15.47 20.31
N ALA A 342 2.82 -14.80 19.20
CA ALA A 342 3.54 -14.98 17.93
C ALA A 342 5.01 -14.59 18.07
N LEU A 343 5.27 -13.40 18.62
CA LEU A 343 6.62 -12.84 18.77
C LEU A 343 7.47 -13.57 19.82
N HIS A 344 6.88 -14.08 20.90
CA HIS A 344 7.61 -14.83 21.94
C HIS A 344 8.32 -16.08 21.38
N ARG A 345 7.90 -16.60 20.23
CA ARG A 345 8.52 -17.76 19.58
C ARG A 345 9.69 -17.40 18.68
N LEU A 346 9.99 -16.12 18.52
CA LEU A 346 11.11 -15.61 17.75
C LEU A 346 12.13 -14.98 18.72
N PRO A 347 13.44 -15.20 18.51
CA PRO A 347 14.48 -14.55 19.31
C PRO A 347 14.70 -13.11 18.81
N LEU A 348 13.69 -12.26 18.99
CA LEU A 348 13.74 -10.87 18.59
C LEU A 348 14.32 -10.01 19.71
N PRO A 349 15.06 -8.94 19.38
CA PRO A 349 15.52 -7.96 20.35
C PRO A 349 14.33 -7.34 21.11
N GLY A 350 14.50 -7.11 22.42
CA GLY A 350 13.42 -6.61 23.29
C GLY A 350 12.79 -5.29 22.82
N ARG A 351 13.55 -4.47 22.07
CA ARG A 351 13.05 -3.24 21.44
C ARG A 351 11.99 -3.47 20.36
N VAL A 352 12.03 -4.60 19.66
CA VAL A 352 10.98 -5.00 18.71
C VAL A 352 9.68 -5.33 19.45
N ALA A 353 9.74 -6.18 20.48
CA ALA A 353 8.57 -6.52 21.29
C ALA A 353 7.99 -5.29 22.03
N SER A 354 8.87 -4.41 22.53
CA SER A 354 8.46 -3.16 23.20
C SER A 354 7.66 -2.26 22.25
N ALA A 355 8.09 -2.12 21.00
CA ALA A 355 7.39 -1.28 20.02
C ALA A 355 6.10 -1.92 19.52
N VAL A 356 6.13 -3.20 19.17
CA VAL A 356 5.00 -3.89 18.53
C VAL A 356 3.89 -4.24 19.53
N VAL A 357 4.25 -4.80 20.68
CA VAL A 357 3.28 -5.24 21.71
C VAL A 357 3.08 -4.15 22.75
N GLY A 358 4.18 -3.60 23.26
CA GLY A 358 4.15 -2.61 24.33
C GLY A 358 3.80 -1.20 23.88
N ARG A 359 3.85 -0.89 22.57
CA ARG A 359 3.72 0.47 22.01
C ARG A 359 4.66 1.48 22.68
N THR A 360 5.88 1.03 22.99
CA THR A 360 6.91 1.83 23.69
C THR A 360 8.30 1.56 23.12
N GLY A 361 9.28 2.34 23.57
CA GLY A 361 10.68 2.17 23.17
C GLY A 361 11.01 2.84 21.84
N PRO A 362 12.24 2.64 21.34
CA PRO A 362 12.82 3.49 20.29
C PRO A 362 12.15 3.33 18.92
N TYR A 363 11.49 2.20 18.64
CA TYR A 363 10.85 1.96 17.33
C TYR A 363 9.36 2.30 17.31
N ALA A 364 8.74 2.54 18.47
CA ALA A 364 7.32 2.88 18.54
C ALA A 364 6.98 4.18 17.76
N PRO A 365 7.78 5.26 17.84
CA PRO A 365 7.54 6.47 17.05
C PRO A 365 7.45 6.20 15.53
N TRP A 366 8.40 5.44 14.99
CA TRP A 366 8.42 5.09 13.56
C TRP A 366 7.25 4.20 13.17
N LEU A 367 6.89 3.25 14.04
CA LEU A 367 5.74 2.37 13.80
C LEU A 367 4.43 3.15 13.79
N GLU A 368 4.23 4.09 14.73
CA GLU A 368 3.03 4.92 14.80
C GLU A 368 2.92 5.87 13.61
N VAL A 369 4.01 6.52 13.19
CA VAL A 369 4.03 7.36 11.99
C VAL A 369 3.72 6.53 10.75
N ALA A 370 4.40 5.39 10.55
CA ALA A 370 4.19 4.54 9.38
C ALA A 370 2.74 4.01 9.30
N ALA A 371 2.15 3.61 10.44
CA ALA A 371 0.76 3.21 10.50
C ALA A 371 -0.22 4.37 10.24
N ALA A 372 0.08 5.59 10.70
CA ALA A 372 -0.76 6.75 10.43
C ALA A 372 -0.79 7.13 8.95
N LEU A 373 0.34 6.96 8.23
CA LEU A 373 0.47 7.27 6.80
C LEU A 373 -0.43 6.41 5.90
N GLU A 374 -0.75 5.18 6.32
CA GLU A 374 -1.67 4.27 5.61
C GLU A 374 -3.13 4.77 5.60
N GLY A 375 -3.45 5.74 6.45
CA GLY A 375 -4.78 6.30 6.57
C GLY A 375 -5.02 7.52 5.66
N ARG A 376 -6.29 7.76 5.35
CA ARG A 376 -6.74 9.00 4.67
C ARG A 376 -6.75 10.22 5.60
N ASN A 377 -6.43 10.07 6.88
CA ASN A 377 -6.58 11.14 7.87
C ASN A 377 -5.26 11.91 8.09
N THR A 378 -5.05 12.92 7.26
CA THR A 378 -3.89 13.83 7.34
C THR A 378 -3.75 14.56 8.68
N LYS A 379 -4.84 14.76 9.43
CA LYS A 379 -4.75 15.36 10.78
C LYS A 379 -4.07 14.43 11.78
N VAL A 380 -4.44 13.15 11.77
CA VAL A 380 -3.82 12.13 12.64
C VAL A 380 -2.34 11.98 12.31
N ILE A 381 -1.98 11.94 11.03
CA ILE A 381 -0.56 11.89 10.61
C ILE A 381 0.21 13.07 11.23
N ARG A 382 -0.33 14.29 11.10
CA ARG A 382 0.31 15.49 11.65
C ARG A 382 0.42 15.47 13.18
N GLU A 383 -0.61 15.01 13.87
CA GLU A 383 -0.63 14.89 15.33
C GLU A 383 0.44 13.89 15.81
N VAL A 384 0.55 12.74 15.16
CA VAL A 384 1.56 11.71 15.47
C VAL A 384 2.97 12.22 15.19
N CYS A 385 3.21 12.86 14.04
CA CYS A 385 4.51 13.45 13.72
C CYS A 385 4.93 14.50 14.76
N LYS A 386 4.00 15.36 15.20
CA LYS A 386 4.25 16.36 16.26
C LYS A 386 4.52 15.72 17.62
N ALA A 387 3.76 14.68 17.99
CA ALA A 387 3.94 13.98 19.25
C ALA A 387 5.33 13.36 19.38
N HIS A 388 5.85 12.83 18.27
CA HIS A 388 7.17 12.20 18.20
C HIS A 388 8.30 13.13 17.74
N GLN A 389 8.01 14.40 17.46
CA GLN A 389 8.97 15.41 16.98
C GLN A 389 9.68 15.01 15.68
N ILE A 390 9.01 14.26 14.81
CA ILE A 390 9.54 13.84 13.51
C ILE A 390 9.06 14.86 12.45
N PRO A 391 9.98 15.55 11.74
CA PRO A 391 9.60 16.57 10.75
C PRO A 391 8.83 15.99 9.56
N ALA A 392 7.80 16.71 9.08
CA ALA A 392 6.99 16.28 7.94
C ALA A 392 7.81 16.04 6.66
N ASP A 393 8.89 16.81 6.43
CA ASP A 393 9.80 16.62 5.29
C ASP A 393 10.45 15.23 5.31
N GLU A 394 10.92 14.80 6.47
CA GLU A 394 11.56 13.50 6.66
C GLU A 394 10.55 12.37 6.43
N VAL A 395 9.35 12.51 7.01
CA VAL A 395 8.25 11.54 6.83
C VAL A 395 7.83 11.42 5.37
N ASN A 396 7.62 12.53 4.69
CA ASN A 396 7.20 12.54 3.30
C ASN A 396 8.29 11.96 2.37
N ARG A 397 9.57 12.27 2.62
CA ARG A 397 10.69 11.67 1.88
C ARG A 397 10.80 10.17 2.13
N ALA A 398 10.64 9.73 3.38
CA ALA A 398 10.65 8.31 3.74
C ALA A 398 9.51 7.55 3.04
N LEU A 399 8.31 8.12 3.02
CA LEU A 399 7.16 7.59 2.29
C LEU A 399 7.47 7.46 0.79
N LEU A 400 7.82 8.56 0.12
CA LEU A 400 8.02 8.57 -1.34
C LEU A 400 9.15 7.61 -1.77
N ARG A 401 10.25 7.57 -1.02
CA ARG A 401 11.35 6.61 -1.27
C ARG A 401 10.93 5.16 -1.05
N SER A 402 10.05 4.89 -0.08
CA SER A 402 9.54 3.55 0.18
C SER A 402 8.59 3.09 -0.92
N LEU A 403 7.83 4.00 -1.53
CA LEU A 403 6.98 3.69 -2.68
C LEU A 403 7.79 3.29 -3.92
N ASN A 404 9.02 3.82 -4.08
CA ASN A 404 9.95 3.49 -5.18
C ASN A 404 10.66 2.14 -5.02
N ALA A 405 10.78 1.62 -3.80
CA ALA A 405 11.56 0.42 -3.48
C ALA A 405 10.75 -0.89 -3.49
N GLY A 406 9.53 -0.87 -4.02
CA GLY A 406 8.56 -1.98 -3.96
C GLY A 406 8.07 -2.45 -5.32
#